data_AF-M7BBF7-F1
#
_entry.id   AF-M7BBF7-F1
#
_cell.length_a   1.000
_cell.length_b   1.000
_cell.length_c   1.000
_cell.angle_alpha   90.00
_cell.angle_beta   90.00
_cell.angle_gamma   90.00
#
_symmetry.space_group_name_H-M   'P 1'
#
loop_
_entity.id
_entity.type
_entity.pdbx_description
1 polymer ?
#
loop_
_entity_poly.entity_id
_entity_poly.type
_entity_poly.pdbx_seq_one_letter_code
_entity_poly.pdbx_strand_id
1 'polypeptide(L)'
;MDDSPSIDTGTPPRREAEAESTQERPPSIPCCKDAKLPAAGVGDVVTATVKKGKPELRKKVPPAGVIRQRKSYRRKDGMFLYFEDNAGVIVNNKGEMKGSAIPGPVAKECADLWPRITSYAGSIA
;
A
#
# COMPACT_ATOMS: atom_id res chain seq x y z
N MET A 1 -27.36 2.84 -42.42
CA MET A 1 -25.93 2.56 -42.21
C MET A 1 -25.48 3.63 -41.25
N ASP A 2 -25.31 3.29 -39.97
CA ASP A 2 -24.43 3.97 -39.00
C ASP A 2 -24.61 3.25 -37.65
N ASP A 3 -24.30 1.95 -37.61
CA ASP A 3 -24.05 1.23 -36.37
C ASP A 3 -22.59 1.47 -35.99
N SER A 4 -22.36 2.42 -35.10
CA SER A 4 -21.04 2.65 -34.50
C SER A 4 -20.77 1.57 -33.46
N PRO A 5 -19.71 0.75 -33.58
CA PRO A 5 -19.35 -0.19 -32.52
C PRO A 5 -18.73 0.57 -31.34
N SER A 6 -19.34 0.43 -30.17
CA SER A 6 -18.77 0.87 -28.90
C SER A 6 -17.52 0.05 -28.61
N ILE A 7 -16.36 0.71 -28.65
CA ILE A 7 -15.07 0.10 -28.36
C ILE A 7 -14.97 -0.01 -26.84
N ASP A 8 -15.20 -1.22 -26.32
CA ASP A 8 -14.94 -1.58 -24.93
C ASP A 8 -13.44 -1.41 -24.65
N THR A 9 -13.07 -0.25 -24.13
CA THR A 9 -11.72 -0.01 -23.61
C THR A 9 -11.62 -0.72 -22.27
N GLY A 10 -11.32 -2.02 -22.36
CA GLY A 10 -11.00 -2.85 -21.21
C GLY A 10 -10.00 -2.13 -20.33
N THR A 11 -10.48 -1.67 -19.16
CA THR A 11 -9.64 -1.08 -18.13
C THR A 11 -8.54 -2.10 -17.82
N PRO A 12 -7.25 -1.78 -17.99
CA PRO A 12 -6.20 -2.71 -17.69
C PRO A 12 -6.31 -3.11 -16.22
N PRO A 13 -6.16 -4.40 -15.87
CA PRO A 13 -6.28 -4.83 -14.48
C PRO A 13 -5.26 -4.03 -13.67
N ARG A 14 -5.78 -3.16 -12.78
CA ARG A 14 -5.02 -2.39 -11.81
C ARG A 14 -4.15 -3.43 -11.11
N ARG A 15 -2.83 -3.38 -11.35
CA ARG A 15 -1.85 -4.25 -10.69
C ARG A 15 -1.81 -3.80 -9.25
N GLU A 16 -2.78 -4.24 -8.47
CA GLU A 16 -2.81 -4.09 -7.04
C GLU A 16 -1.64 -4.92 -6.53
N ALA A 17 -0.56 -4.23 -6.18
CA ALA A 17 0.48 -4.78 -5.35
C ALA A 17 -0.15 -4.99 -3.97
N GLU A 18 -0.87 -6.10 -3.81
CA GLU A 18 -1.28 -6.58 -2.50
C GLU A 18 -0.01 -6.87 -1.72
N ALA A 19 0.41 -5.91 -0.91
CA ALA A 19 1.32 -6.14 0.19
C ALA A 19 0.55 -6.96 1.23
N GLU A 20 0.39 -8.25 0.96
CA GLU A 20 -0.04 -9.19 1.99
C GLU A 20 1.08 -9.21 3.02
N SER A 21 0.80 -8.73 4.23
CA SER A 21 1.69 -8.86 5.37
C SER A 21 1.85 -10.36 5.65
N THR A 22 2.84 -11.00 5.03
CA THR A 22 3.18 -12.39 5.29
C THR A 22 3.82 -12.46 6.68
N GLN A 23 3.01 -12.57 7.72
CA GLN A 23 3.45 -13.25 8.93
C GLN A 23 3.16 -14.73 8.74
N GLU A 24 4.22 -15.53 8.61
CA GLU A 24 4.11 -16.98 8.56
C GLU A 24 3.36 -17.46 9.81
N ARG A 25 2.24 -18.17 9.60
CA ARG A 25 1.46 -18.80 10.67
C ARG A 25 2.08 -20.16 10.99
N PRO A 26 2.62 -20.40 12.20
CA PRO A 26 2.85 -21.77 12.64
C PRO A 26 1.50 -22.50 12.80
N PRO A 27 1.42 -23.81 12.52
CA PRO A 27 0.17 -24.55 12.62
C PRO A 27 -0.30 -24.67 14.08
N SER A 28 -1.43 -24.02 14.36
CA SER A 28 -2.45 -24.36 15.38
C SER A 28 -1.98 -24.85 16.75
N ILE A 29 -2.04 -23.96 17.75
CA ILE A 29 -2.37 -24.35 19.12
C ILE A 29 -3.76 -23.79 19.41
N PRO A 30 -4.80 -24.64 19.54
CA PRO A 30 -6.12 -24.18 19.91
C PRO A 30 -6.20 -24.11 21.44
N CYS A 31 -6.49 -22.93 22.00
CA CYS A 31 -7.46 -22.80 23.09
C CYS A 31 -7.60 -21.40 23.72
N CYS A 32 -6.77 -20.39 23.44
CA CYS A 32 -6.86 -19.16 24.26
C CYS A 32 -6.77 -17.83 23.48
N LYS A 33 -7.95 -17.22 23.33
CA LYS A 33 -8.28 -15.77 23.34
C LYS A 33 -7.82 -14.95 22.13
N ASP A 34 -8.80 -14.59 21.30
CA ASP A 34 -8.85 -13.41 20.41
C ASP A 34 -7.49 -12.79 20.08
N ALA A 35 -6.66 -13.53 19.33
CA ALA A 35 -5.39 -12.99 18.85
C ALA A 35 -5.71 -11.89 17.83
N LYS A 36 -5.72 -10.64 18.30
CA LYS A 36 -5.92 -9.46 17.46
C LYS A 36 -4.81 -9.45 16.41
N LEU A 37 -5.19 -9.66 15.16
CA LEU A 37 -4.27 -9.57 14.04
C LEU A 37 -3.61 -8.18 14.06
N PRO A 38 -2.27 -8.10 13.91
CA PRO A 38 -1.61 -6.81 13.84
C PRO A 38 -2.17 -6.05 12.64
N ALA A 39 -2.70 -4.85 12.90
CA ALA A 39 -3.22 -3.95 11.89
C ALA A 39 -2.23 -2.81 11.69
N ALA A 40 -2.02 -2.42 10.44
CA ALA A 40 -1.23 -1.26 10.06
C ALA A 40 -2.16 -0.18 9.49
N GLY A 41 -1.85 1.07 9.80
CA GLY A 41 -2.50 2.25 9.26
C GLY A 41 -1.63 3.00 8.25
N VAL A 42 -2.16 4.13 7.78
CA VAL A 42 -1.43 5.12 6.98
C VAL A 42 -0.15 5.56 7.71
N GLY A 43 1.00 5.43 7.06
CA GLY A 43 2.29 5.89 7.57
C GLY A 43 3.11 4.83 8.31
N ASP A 44 2.50 3.69 8.65
CA ASP A 44 3.18 2.59 9.31
C ASP A 44 4.12 1.84 8.36
N VAL A 45 5.20 1.31 8.92
CA VAL A 45 6.15 0.44 8.21
C VAL A 45 5.77 -1.01 8.46
N VAL A 46 5.44 -1.70 7.38
CA VAL A 46 5.11 -3.13 7.35
C VAL A 46 6.22 -3.91 6.68
N THR A 47 6.40 -5.15 7.11
CA THR A 47 7.31 -6.09 6.45
C THR A 47 6.51 -6.85 5.40
N ALA A 48 6.84 -6.67 4.13
CA ALA A 48 6.04 -7.20 3.02
C ALA A 48 6.87 -8.05 2.06
N THR A 49 6.24 -9.04 1.43
CA THR A 49 6.84 -9.83 0.34
C THR A 49 6.24 -9.41 -1.00
N VAL A 50 7.06 -9.39 -2.04
CA VAL A 50 6.61 -9.05 -3.39
C VAL A 50 6.17 -10.32 -4.11
N LYS A 51 4.88 -10.46 -4.42
CA LYS A 51 4.36 -11.61 -5.18
C LYS A 51 4.69 -11.53 -6.67
N LYS A 52 4.52 -10.35 -7.28
CA LYS A 52 4.72 -10.10 -8.72
C LYS A 52 5.77 -9.00 -8.91
N GLY A 53 6.78 -9.25 -9.76
CA GLY A 53 7.81 -8.26 -10.06
C GLY A 53 9.18 -8.88 -10.33
N LYS A 54 10.22 -8.05 -10.23
CA LYS A 54 11.62 -8.46 -10.44
C LYS A 54 11.98 -9.63 -9.52
N PRO A 55 12.58 -10.72 -10.04
CA PRO A 55 12.86 -11.92 -9.25
C PRO A 55 13.86 -11.67 -8.11
N GLU A 56 14.72 -10.66 -8.23
CA GLU A 56 15.66 -10.24 -7.16
C GLU A 56 14.94 -9.76 -5.89
N LEU A 57 13.77 -9.13 -6.04
CA LEU A 57 12.99 -8.59 -4.93
C LEU A 57 12.06 -9.63 -4.29
N ARG A 58 11.71 -10.70 -5.01
CA ARG A 58 10.78 -11.73 -4.53
C ARG A 58 11.37 -12.62 -3.42
N LYS A 59 12.69 -12.75 -3.37
CA LYS A 59 13.39 -13.60 -2.38
C LYS A 59 13.70 -12.87 -1.08
N LYS A 60 13.52 -11.55 -1.04
CA LYS A 60 13.82 -10.72 0.13
C LYS A 60 12.53 -10.18 0.71
N VAL A 61 12.53 -9.95 2.02
CA VAL A 61 11.41 -9.34 2.72
C VAL A 61 11.77 -7.90 3.07
N PRO A 62 11.54 -6.92 2.18
CA PRO A 62 11.84 -5.54 2.47
C PRO A 62 10.79 -4.90 3.39
N PRO A 63 11.16 -3.88 4.17
CA PRO A 63 10.19 -3.01 4.79
C PRO A 63 9.46 -2.18 3.71
N ALA A 64 8.19 -1.88 3.96
CA ALA A 64 7.33 -1.11 3.09
C ALA A 64 6.48 -0.15 3.92
N GLY A 65 6.35 1.10 3.49
CA GLY A 65 5.45 2.07 4.09
C GLY A 65 4.07 2.01 3.44
N VAL A 66 3.01 2.04 4.23
CA VAL A 66 1.63 2.17 3.72
C VAL A 66 1.37 3.64 3.38
N ILE A 67 0.97 3.93 2.14
CA ILE A 67 0.71 5.32 1.65
C ILE A 67 -0.77 5.64 1.55
N ARG A 68 -1.60 4.64 1.22
CA ARG A 68 -3.04 4.77 1.01
C ARG A 68 -3.74 3.57 1.61
N GLN A 69 -4.90 3.84 2.20
CA GLN A 69 -5.76 2.81 2.74
C GLN A 69 -7.23 3.09 2.40
N ARG A 70 -7.96 2.01 2.09
CA ARG A 70 -9.40 2.03 1.88
C ARG A 70 -10.18 2.14 3.18
N LYS A 71 -9.56 1.73 4.29
CA LYS A 71 -10.18 1.87 5.62
C LYS A 71 -10.29 3.35 5.96
N SER A 72 -11.49 3.81 6.30
CA SER A 72 -11.67 5.18 6.77
C SER A 72 -10.85 5.43 8.04
N TYR A 73 -10.12 6.54 8.06
CA TYR A 73 -9.40 7.00 9.24
C TYR A 73 -9.74 8.44 9.55
N ARG A 74 -9.55 8.81 10.82
CA ARG A 74 -9.92 10.12 11.35
C ARG A 74 -8.69 11.01 11.38
N ARG A 75 -8.77 12.16 10.72
CA ARG A 75 -7.75 13.22 10.82
C ARG A 75 -7.88 13.99 12.12
N LYS A 76 -6.80 14.68 12.50
CA LYS A 76 -6.81 15.64 13.63
C LYS A 76 -7.87 16.73 13.42
N ASP A 77 -8.16 17.08 12.17
CA ASP A 77 -9.20 18.05 11.79
C ASP A 77 -10.63 17.51 11.99
N GLY A 78 -10.79 16.25 12.40
CA GLY A 78 -12.09 15.62 12.65
C GLY A 78 -12.78 15.04 11.40
N MET A 79 -12.22 15.27 10.22
CA MET A 79 -12.72 14.70 8.96
C MET A 79 -12.35 13.21 8.84
N PHE A 80 -13.24 12.44 8.23
CA PHE A 80 -12.99 11.05 7.84
C PHE A 80 -12.52 11.00 6.39
N LEU A 81 -11.33 10.44 6.16
CA LEU A 81 -10.80 10.22 4.83
C LEU A 81 -10.70 8.71 4.55
N TYR A 82 -10.99 8.33 3.32
CA TYR A 82 -10.73 6.99 2.80
C TYR A 82 -10.23 7.11 1.35
N PHE A 83 -9.38 6.17 0.94
CA PHE A 83 -8.95 6.05 -0.45
C PHE A 83 -9.74 4.96 -1.17
N GLU A 84 -9.69 4.97 -2.49
CA GLU A 84 -10.31 3.94 -3.33
C GLU A 84 -9.57 2.59 -3.17
N ASP A 85 -8.24 2.64 -3.17
CA ASP A 85 -7.32 1.51 -3.17
C ASP A 85 -6.34 1.54 -1.99
N ASN A 86 -5.84 0.35 -1.64
CA ASN A 86 -4.71 0.20 -0.71
C ASN A 86 -3.41 0.22 -1.50
N ALA A 87 -2.44 1.02 -1.06
CA ALA A 87 -1.14 1.06 -1.69
C ALA A 87 -0.01 1.23 -0.67
N GLY A 88 1.13 0.61 -0.98
CA GLY A 88 2.34 0.68 -0.18
C GLY A 88 3.57 0.84 -1.06
N VAL A 89 4.62 1.40 -0.47
CA VAL A 89 5.88 1.71 -1.13
C VAL A 89 6.99 0.98 -0.40
N ILE A 90 7.88 0.32 -1.14
CA ILE A 90 9.03 -0.36 -0.56
C ILE A 90 10.05 0.68 -0.11
N VAL A 91 10.49 0.57 1.14
CA VAL A 91 11.49 1.44 1.75
C VAL A 91 12.73 0.65 2.12
N ASN A 92 13.83 1.35 2.32
CA ASN A 92 15.04 0.80 2.92
C ASN A 92 15.10 1.20 4.41
N ASN A 93 15.96 0.57 5.20
CA ASN A 93 16.13 0.90 6.62
C ASN A 93 16.57 2.36 6.86
N LYS A 94 17.12 3.02 5.83
CA LYS A 94 17.50 4.44 5.86
C LYS A 94 16.35 5.40 5.52
N GLY A 95 15.12 4.89 5.31
CA GLY A 95 13.96 5.70 4.94
C GLY A 95 13.96 6.14 3.47
N GLU A 96 14.81 5.55 2.63
CA GLU A 96 14.83 5.81 1.20
C GLU A 96 13.84 4.89 0.48
N MET A 97 13.00 5.47 -0.37
CA MET A 97 12.10 4.73 -1.24
C MET A 97 12.90 3.98 -2.30
N LYS A 98 12.56 2.70 -2.51
CA LYS A 98 13.05 1.94 -3.66
C LYS A 98 12.06 2.06 -4.82
N GLY A 99 12.21 3.10 -5.62
CA GLY A 99 11.35 3.38 -6.78
C GLY A 99 11.67 4.72 -7.42
N SER A 100 11.08 5.00 -8.58
CA SER A 100 11.28 6.26 -9.31
C SER A 100 10.18 7.28 -9.08
N ALA A 101 8.92 6.85 -8.95
CA ALA A 101 7.77 7.71 -8.73
C ALA A 101 6.62 6.92 -8.09
N ILE A 102 5.76 7.61 -7.35
CA ILE A 102 4.57 7.03 -6.73
C ILE A 102 3.35 7.31 -7.60
N PRO A 103 2.64 6.28 -8.10
CA PRO A 103 1.41 6.49 -8.85
C PRO A 103 0.27 6.87 -7.90
N GLY A 104 -0.37 8.00 -8.20
CA GLY A 104 -1.55 8.47 -7.48
C GLY A 104 -1.25 9.31 -6.23
N PRO A 105 -2.30 9.64 -5.46
CA PRO A 105 -2.16 10.52 -4.30
C PRO A 105 -1.49 9.81 -3.12
N VAL A 106 -0.84 10.59 -2.26
CA VAL A 106 -0.28 10.14 -0.99
C VAL A 106 -1.03 10.82 0.15
N ALA A 107 -1.30 10.10 1.24
CA ALA A 107 -1.90 10.70 2.42
C ALA A 107 -0.94 11.70 3.08
N LYS A 108 -1.47 12.84 3.52
CA LYS A 108 -0.73 13.87 4.24
C LYS A 108 0.00 13.33 5.47
N GLU A 109 -0.61 12.40 6.19
CA GLU A 109 -0.04 11.74 7.37
C GLU A 109 1.24 10.97 7.02
N CYS A 110 1.28 10.31 5.86
CA CYS A 110 2.51 9.68 5.36
C CYS A 110 3.54 10.73 4.95
N ALA A 111 3.08 11.81 4.32
CA ALA A 111 3.96 12.84 3.77
C ALA A 111 4.75 13.57 4.87
N ASP A 112 4.12 13.79 6.03
CA ASP A 112 4.73 14.42 7.20
C ASP A 112 5.79 13.51 7.85
N LEU A 113 5.56 12.20 7.88
CA LEU A 113 6.48 11.21 8.46
C LEU A 113 7.67 10.91 7.53
N TRP A 114 7.43 10.86 6.23
CA TRP A 114 8.39 10.39 5.24
C TRP A 114 8.67 11.44 4.16
N PRO A 115 9.48 12.47 4.45
CA PRO A 115 9.73 13.56 3.51
C PRO A 115 10.37 13.09 2.21
N ARG A 116 11.19 12.02 2.26
CA ARG A 116 11.82 11.42 1.07
C ARG A 116 10.81 10.77 0.14
N ILE A 117 9.69 10.26 0.65
CA ILE A 117 8.61 9.67 -0.15
C ILE A 117 7.78 10.79 -0.79
N THR A 118 7.52 11.85 -0.04
CA THR A 118 6.79 13.05 -0.49
C THR A 118 7.41 13.69 -1.72
N SER A 119 8.74 13.73 -1.82
CA SER A 119 9.43 14.29 -2.99
C SER A 119 9.13 13.56 -4.31
N TYR A 120 8.71 12.29 -4.25
CA TYR A 120 8.36 11.49 -5.42
C TYR A 120 6.84 11.35 -5.63
N ALA A 121 6.03 11.96 -4.76
CA ALA A 121 4.58 11.93 -4.85
C ALA A 121 4.08 12.99 -5.85
N GLY A 122 3.13 12.59 -6.70
CA GLY A 122 2.51 13.52 -7.66
C GLY A 122 1.47 14.44 -7.01
N SER A 123 0.72 13.95 -6.02
CA SER A 123 -0.27 14.72 -5.28
C SER A 123 -0.37 14.24 -3.83
N ILE A 124 -0.71 15.16 -2.93
CA ILE A 124 -0.86 14.90 -1.50
C ILE A 124 -2.30 15.24 -1.12
N ALA A 125 -2.97 14.31 -0.45
CA ALA A 125 -4.35 14.43 0.01
C ALA A 125 -4.41 14.55 1.52
#